data_AF-A0A7X3YB45-F1
#
_entry.id   AF-A0A7X3YB45-F1
#
_cell.length_a   1.000
_cell.length_b   1.000
_cell.length_c   1.000
_cell.angle_alpha   90.00
_cell.angle_beta   90.00
_cell.angle_gamma   90.00
#
_symmetry.space_group_name_H-M   'P 1'
#
loop_
_entity.id
_entity.type
_entity.pdbx_description
1 polymer ?
#
loop_
_entity_poly.entity_id
_entity_poly.type
_entity_poly.pdbx_seq_one_letter_code
_entity_poly.pdbx_strand_id
1 'polypeptide(L)' 'MSLLPRTDRSWTAQWVWTVDRVTIGAVAALVVFGVVLIATAGPAVAELNGASRFHFLAKHAA' A
#
# COMPACT_ATOMS: atom_id res chain seq x y z
N MET A 1 -17.06 22.42 6.29
CA MET A 1 -15.70 22.98 6.48
C MET A 1 -14.71 22.05 5.79
N SER A 2 -13.87 22.56 4.87
CA SER A 2 -12.81 21.74 4.27
C SER A 2 -11.62 21.68 5.23
N LEU A 3 -11.11 20.49 5.51
CA LEU A 3 -9.97 20.31 6.44
C LEU A 3 -8.67 20.94 5.94
N LEU A 4 -8.55 21.21 4.63
CA LEU A 4 -7.40 21.86 3.99
C LEU A 4 -7.88 22.98 3.03
N PRO A 5 -8.16 24.20 3.54
CA PRO A 5 -8.59 25.34 2.74
C PRO A 5 -7.55 25.75 1.69
N ARG A 6 -7.98 26.33 0.54
CA ARG A 6 -7.06 26.81 -0.51
C ARG A 6 -6.13 27.95 -0.06
N THR A 7 -6.47 28.64 1.00
CA THR A 7 -5.65 29.71 1.60
C THR A 7 -4.55 29.17 2.53
N ASP A 8 -4.58 27.88 2.85
CA ASP A 8 -3.54 27.23 3.66
C ASP A 8 -2.24 27.11 2.86
N ARG A 9 -1.17 27.73 3.37
CA ARG A 9 0.18 27.73 2.77
C ARG A 9 1.15 26.80 3.51
N SER A 10 0.65 25.93 4.38
CA SER A 10 1.49 24.88 4.96
C SER A 10 2.02 23.95 3.87
N TRP A 11 3.20 23.38 4.11
CA TRP A 11 3.87 22.51 3.16
C TRP A 11 3.04 21.26 2.84
N THR A 12 2.36 20.69 3.83
CA THR A 12 1.47 19.53 3.67
C THR A 12 0.23 19.88 2.84
N ALA A 13 -0.40 21.04 3.08
CA ALA A 13 -1.54 21.48 2.28
C ALA A 13 -1.15 21.68 0.82
N GLN A 14 -0.05 22.38 0.55
CA GLN A 14 0.45 22.56 -0.82
C GLN A 14 0.74 21.23 -1.49
N TRP A 15 1.40 20.30 -0.81
CA TRP A 15 1.71 18.98 -1.36
C TRP A 15 0.46 18.20 -1.76
N VAL A 16 -0.55 18.12 -0.89
CA VAL A 16 -1.83 17.42 -1.20
C VAL A 16 -2.55 18.06 -2.40
N TRP A 17 -2.41 19.37 -2.57
CA TRP A 17 -3.04 20.09 -3.69
C TRP A 17 -2.27 19.98 -5.00
N THR A 18 -0.94 19.78 -4.98
CA THR A 18 -0.10 19.71 -6.19
C THR A 18 0.18 18.29 -6.67
N VAL A 19 0.15 17.30 -5.78
CA VAL A 19 0.49 15.92 -6.14
C VAL A 19 -0.55 15.31 -7.08
N ASP A 20 -0.06 14.56 -8.07
CA ASP A 20 -0.91 13.84 -9.02
C ASP A 20 -1.61 12.64 -8.36
N ARG A 21 -2.96 12.68 -8.30
CA ARG A 21 -3.76 11.65 -7.62
C ARG A 21 -3.79 10.33 -8.37
N VAL A 22 -3.60 10.36 -9.70
CA VAL A 22 -3.61 9.15 -10.53
C VAL A 22 -2.37 8.32 -10.23
N THR A 23 -1.22 8.96 -10.12
CA THR A 23 0.05 8.31 -9.78
C THR A 23 -0.01 7.72 -8.36
N ILE A 24 -0.53 8.46 -7.38
CA ILE A 24 -0.76 7.92 -6.02
C ILE A 24 -1.68 6.69 -6.09
N GLY A 25 -2.78 6.78 -6.84
CA GLY A 25 -3.70 5.67 -7.04
C GLY A 25 -3.06 4.45 -7.70
N ALA A 26 -2.23 4.65 -8.72
CA ALA A 26 -1.51 3.59 -9.42
C ALA A 26 -0.50 2.88 -8.50
N VAL A 27 0.26 3.63 -7.71
CA VAL A 27 1.19 3.06 -6.71
C VAL A 27 0.42 2.28 -5.65
N ALA A 28 -0.67 2.84 -5.12
CA ALA A 28 -1.52 2.14 -4.16
C ALA A 28 -2.09 0.84 -4.74
N ALA A 29 -2.53 0.87 -6.01
CA ALA A 29 -3.01 -0.32 -6.71
C ALA A 29 -1.92 -1.38 -6.85
N LEU A 30 -0.68 -0.98 -7.20
CA LEU A 30 0.46 -1.90 -7.26
C LEU A 30 0.78 -2.55 -5.91
N VAL A 31 0.73 -1.79 -4.81
CA VAL A 31 0.93 -2.32 -3.45
C VAL A 31 -0.13 -3.36 -3.12
N VAL A 32 -1.41 -3.05 -3.36
CA VAL A 32 -2.52 -3.99 -3.14
C VAL A 32 -2.34 -5.25 -3.99
N PHE A 33 -1.97 -5.09 -5.26
CA PHE A 33 -1.71 -6.22 -6.15
C PHE A 33 -0.56 -7.10 -5.65
N GLY A 34 0.53 -6.48 -5.19
CA GLY A 34 1.66 -7.19 -4.58
C GLY A 34 1.25 -8.03 -3.38
N VAL A 35 0.45 -7.46 -2.47
CA VAL A 35 -0.08 -8.19 -1.31
C VAL A 35 -0.95 -9.38 -1.74
N VAL A 36 -1.83 -9.19 -2.72
CA VAL A 36 -2.67 -10.28 -3.26
C VAL A 36 -1.82 -11.39 -3.87
N LEU A 37 -0.81 -11.04 -4.68
CA LEU A 37 0.10 -12.02 -5.29
C LEU A 37 0.88 -12.83 -4.24
N ILE A 38 1.34 -12.19 -3.17
CA ILE A 38 2.03 -12.88 -2.06
C ILE A 38 1.05 -13.79 -1.31
N ALA A 39 -0.17 -13.33 -1.07
CA ALA A 39 -1.20 -14.11 -0.38
C ALA A 39 -1.61 -15.36 -1.17
N THR A 40 -1.62 -15.31 -2.51
CA THR A 40 -1.95 -16.45 -3.37
C THR A 40 -0.78 -17.39 -3.62
N ALA A 41 0.45 -16.88 -3.74
CA ALA A 41 1.66 -17.71 -3.91
C ALA A 41 2.17 -18.31 -2.58
N GLY A 42 1.82 -17.70 -1.44
CA GLY A 42 2.30 -18.03 -0.11
C GLY A 42 2.03 -19.45 0.38
N PRO A 43 0.83 -20.05 0.21
CA PRO A 43 0.52 -21.37 0.77
C PRO A 43 1.38 -22.49 0.17
N ALA A 44 1.57 -22.47 -1.15
CA ALA A 44 2.33 -23.50 -1.86
C ALA A 44 3.82 -23.47 -1.50
N VAL A 45 4.41 -22.26 -1.36
CA VAL A 45 5.80 -22.09 -0.96
C VAL A 45 6.01 -22.34 0.55
N ALA A 46 5.02 -22.00 1.39
CA ALA A 46 5.10 -22.23 2.84
C ALA A 46 5.05 -23.72 3.21
N GLU A 47 4.19 -24.51 2.54
CA GLU A 47 4.16 -25.97 2.72
C GLU A 47 5.47 -26.64 2.30
N LEU A 48 6.12 -26.16 1.24
CA LEU A 48 7.43 -26.67 0.79
C LEU A 48 8.58 -26.36 1.74
N ASN A 49 8.49 -25.28 2.53
CA ASN A 49 9.57 -24.82 3.41
C ASN A 49 9.30 -25.13 4.90
N GLY A 50 8.28 -25.93 5.21
CA GLY A 50 7.89 -26.28 6.59
C GLY A 50 7.41 -25.10 7.44
N ALA A 51 7.09 -23.97 6.81
CA ALA A 51 6.71 -22.73 7.48
C ALA A 51 5.17 -22.61 7.56
N SER A 52 4.68 -21.85 8.55
CA SER A 52 3.25 -21.50 8.64
C SER A 52 2.76 -20.89 7.33
N ARG A 53 1.58 -21.33 6.86
CA ARG A 53 0.89 -20.92 5.61
C ARG A 53 0.86 -19.40 5.37
N PHE A 54 0.96 -18.59 6.43
CA PHE A 54 0.89 -17.13 6.38
C PHE A 54 2.18 -16.41 6.77
N HIS A 55 3.33 -17.10 6.85
CA HIS A 55 4.60 -16.49 7.26
C HIS A 55 4.98 -15.26 6.41
N PHE A 56 4.81 -15.34 5.07
CA PHE A 56 5.13 -14.24 4.16
C PHE A 56 4.13 -13.09 4.18
N LEU A 57 2.86 -13.38 4.50
CA LEU A 57 1.82 -12.37 4.67
C LEU A 57 2.05 -11.58 5.98
N ALA A 58 2.41 -12.27 7.06
CA ALA A 58 2.78 -11.64 8.32
C ALA A 58 4.00 -10.72 8.18
N LYS A 59 5.00 -11.11 7.37
CA LYS A 59 6.20 -10.30 7.11
C LYS A 59 5.94 -9.05 6.24
N HIS A 60 4.97 -9.08 5.34
CA HIS A 60 4.63 -7.92 4.50
C HIS A 60 3.63 -6.96 5.17
N ALA A 61 2.91 -7.41 6.20
CA ALA A 61 1.95 -6.60 6.94
C ALA A 61 2.54 -5.93 8.20
N ALA A 62 3.75 -6.32 8.61
CA ALA A 62 4.49 -5.76 9.75
C ALA A 62 5.59 -4.81 9.28
#